data_AF-A0A706XKB7-F1
#
_entry.id   AF-A0A706XKB7-F1
#
_cell.length_a   1.000
_cell.length_b   1.000
_cell.length_c   1.000
_cell.angle_alpha   90.00
_cell.angle_beta   90.00
_cell.angle_gamma   90.00
#
_symmetry.space_group_name_H-M   'P 1'
#
loop_
_entity.id
_entity.type
_entity.pdbx_description
1 polymer ?
#
loop_
_entity_poly.entity_id
_entity_poly.type
_entity_poly.pdbx_seq_one_letter_code
_entity_poly.pdbx_strand_id
1 'polypeptide(L)'
;MNTVLIPPGPGGYGKGLWLPVASGKKVLSLTGREIHPVAIEIGALTESEVVNGFSDIPPDNDILCVVINCAGSLRCGLYPQKGIPTINVLPTWRAGPLAQFISEDNYVSGVTIEQLVLVDTAEAPDGEPEPVSVTAPRIITTPPPARGAEKLVRMVERTGTAVGHVIALL
;
A
#
# COMPACT_ATOMS: atom_id res chain seq x y z
N MET A 1 -3.70 5.32 -25.04
CA MET A 1 -2.57 4.38 -24.82
C MET A 1 -3.06 3.29 -23.91
N ASN A 2 -3.04 2.01 -24.31
CA ASN A 2 -3.54 0.94 -23.45
C ASN A 2 -2.71 0.79 -22.18
N THR A 3 -3.38 0.49 -21.07
CA THR A 3 -2.75 0.25 -19.77
C THR A 3 -3.24 -1.07 -19.20
N VAL A 4 -2.43 -1.68 -18.36
CA VAL A 4 -2.81 -2.87 -17.60
C VAL A 4 -3.00 -2.45 -16.15
N LEU A 5 -4.21 -2.64 -15.64
CA LEU A 5 -4.51 -2.44 -14.22
C LEU A 5 -4.16 -3.72 -13.45
N ILE A 6 -3.33 -3.57 -12.43
CA ILE A 6 -2.96 -4.61 -11.48
C ILE A 6 -3.57 -4.25 -10.11
N PRO A 7 -4.81 -4.66 -9.80
CA PRO A 7 -5.41 -4.37 -8.51
C PRO A 7 -4.83 -5.29 -7.41
N PRO A 8 -4.99 -4.94 -6.12
CA PRO A 8 -4.67 -5.87 -5.04
C PRO A 8 -5.55 -7.11 -5.14
N GLY A 9 -5.02 -8.27 -4.74
CA GLY A 9 -5.86 -9.46 -4.58
C GLY A 9 -6.51 -9.55 -3.20
N PRO A 10 -7.23 -10.66 -2.92
CA PRO A 10 -7.93 -10.87 -1.66
C PRO A 10 -7.00 -10.73 -0.45
N GLY A 11 -7.34 -9.84 0.48
CA GLY A 11 -6.51 -9.55 1.67
C GLY A 11 -5.19 -8.83 1.36
N GLY A 12 -5.00 -8.38 0.12
CA GLY A 12 -3.86 -7.61 -0.34
C GLY A 12 -3.91 -6.14 0.08
N TYR A 13 -2.79 -5.46 -0.13
CA TYR A 13 -2.60 -4.04 0.10
C TYR A 13 -2.43 -3.31 -1.24
N GLY A 14 -2.72 -2.01 -1.27
CA GLY A 14 -2.53 -1.14 -2.42
C GLY A 14 -3.83 -0.74 -3.11
N LYS A 15 -3.79 0.33 -3.91
CA LYS A 15 -4.95 0.82 -4.68
C LYS A 15 -5.03 0.26 -6.09
N GLY A 16 -3.92 -0.29 -6.59
CA GLY A 16 -3.78 -0.77 -7.95
C GLY A 16 -2.60 -0.09 -8.65
N LEU A 17 -1.90 -0.82 -9.51
CA LEU A 17 -0.84 -0.29 -10.36
C LEU A 17 -1.29 -0.22 -11.81
N TRP A 18 -0.97 0.88 -12.47
CA TRP A 18 -1.26 1.09 -13.88
C TRP A 18 0.04 0.98 -14.67
N LEU A 19 0.16 -0.08 -15.48
CA LEU A 19 1.37 -0.36 -16.24
C LEU A 19 1.12 -0.04 -17.73
N PRO A 20 1.98 0.75 -18.38
CA PRO A 20 1.86 0.99 -19.82
C PRO A 20 2.14 -0.28 -20.63
N VAL A 21 1.34 -0.52 -21.67
CA VAL A 21 1.60 -1.55 -22.68
C VAL A 21 2.69 -1.08 -23.64
N ALA A 22 3.51 -2.01 -24.15
CA ALA A 22 4.54 -1.76 -25.17
C ALA A 22 5.58 -0.68 -24.78
N SER A 23 5.90 -0.59 -23.48
CA SER A 23 6.88 0.38 -22.97
C SER A 23 8.33 0.11 -23.38
N GLY A 24 8.63 -1.09 -23.91
CA GLY A 24 9.98 -1.59 -24.18
C GLY A 24 10.76 -2.02 -22.93
N LYS A 25 10.16 -1.91 -21.74
CA LYS A 25 10.75 -2.32 -20.46
C LYS A 25 10.39 -3.78 -20.12
N LYS A 26 11.05 -4.32 -19.10
CA LYS A 26 10.98 -5.74 -18.71
C LYS A 26 10.21 -5.97 -17.41
N VAL A 27 9.55 -7.10 -17.30
CA VAL A 27 8.96 -7.59 -16.04
C VAL A 27 10.01 -8.45 -15.33
N LEU A 28 10.43 -8.04 -14.14
CA LEU A 28 11.40 -8.80 -13.35
C LEU A 28 10.68 -9.75 -12.38
N SER A 29 10.89 -11.06 -12.50
CA SER A 29 10.34 -12.06 -11.58
C SER A 29 11.39 -12.49 -10.56
N LEU A 30 11.12 -12.24 -9.28
CA LEU A 30 11.93 -12.63 -8.12
C LEU A 30 11.14 -13.57 -7.22
N THR A 31 10.68 -14.66 -7.79
CA THR A 31 9.76 -15.62 -7.14
C THR A 31 10.37 -17.00 -6.90
N GLY A 32 11.54 -17.29 -7.48
CA GLY A 32 12.28 -18.52 -7.26
C GLY A 32 13.00 -18.96 -8.53
N ARG A 33 13.21 -20.27 -8.67
CA ARG A 33 13.91 -20.84 -9.84
C ARG A 33 13.11 -20.73 -11.14
N GLU A 34 11.79 -20.76 -11.05
CA GLU A 34 10.89 -20.61 -12.20
C GLU A 34 10.20 -19.25 -12.17
N ILE A 35 9.80 -18.77 -13.34
CA ILE A 35 9.06 -17.52 -13.47
C ILE A 35 7.61 -17.77 -13.03
N HIS A 36 7.16 -17.02 -12.03
CA HIS A 36 5.78 -17.13 -11.54
C HIS A 36 4.73 -16.81 -12.62
N PRO A 37 3.60 -17.53 -12.69
CA PRO A 37 2.54 -17.30 -13.67
C PRO A 37 2.03 -15.86 -13.75
N VAL A 38 1.87 -15.18 -12.60
CA VAL A 38 1.52 -13.75 -12.56
C VAL A 38 2.50 -12.88 -13.36
N ALA A 39 3.81 -13.16 -13.30
CA ALA A 39 4.79 -12.40 -14.07
C ALA A 39 4.69 -12.68 -15.58
N ILE A 40 4.37 -13.92 -15.95
CA ILE A 40 4.14 -14.33 -17.35
C ILE A 40 2.93 -13.60 -17.91
N GLU A 41 1.82 -13.60 -17.18
CA GLU A 41 0.58 -12.94 -17.61
C GLU A 41 0.76 -11.43 -17.73
N ILE A 42 1.42 -10.79 -16.75
CA ILE A 42 1.74 -9.36 -16.84
C ILE A 42 2.59 -9.08 -18.08
N GLY A 43 3.64 -9.87 -18.33
CA GLY A 43 4.48 -9.71 -19.51
C GLY A 43 3.71 -9.85 -20.82
N ALA A 44 2.75 -10.78 -20.88
CA ALA A 44 1.87 -10.94 -22.05
C ALA A 44 0.96 -9.72 -22.25
N LEU A 45 0.31 -9.23 -21.18
CA LEU A 45 -0.60 -8.09 -21.25
C LEU A 45 0.13 -6.76 -21.52
N THR A 46 1.35 -6.58 -21.03
CA THR A 46 2.15 -5.36 -21.21
C THR A 46 3.10 -5.43 -22.41
N GLU A 47 3.09 -6.51 -23.19
CA GLU A 47 4.04 -6.77 -24.29
C GLU A 47 5.51 -6.63 -23.85
N SER A 48 5.82 -7.14 -22.66
CA SER A 48 7.13 -6.99 -22.01
C SER A 48 7.85 -8.33 -21.87
N GLU A 49 9.16 -8.32 -22.10
CA GLU A 49 10.02 -9.47 -21.81
C GLU A 49 10.00 -9.77 -20.30
N VAL A 50 9.83 -11.05 -19.94
CA VAL A 50 9.86 -11.49 -18.53
C VAL A 50 11.21 -12.10 -18.21
N VAL A 51 11.91 -11.50 -17.24
CA VAL A 51 13.26 -11.92 -16.82
C VAL A 51 13.19 -12.61 -15.46
N ASN A 52 13.86 -13.75 -15.34
CA ASN A 52 14.08 -14.38 -14.04
C ASN A 52 15.24 -13.68 -13.32
N GLY A 53 14.94 -12.96 -12.24
CA GLY A 53 15.90 -12.18 -11.46
C GLY A 53 16.93 -12.99 -10.67
N PHE A 54 16.79 -14.32 -10.60
CA PHE A 54 17.83 -15.20 -10.06
C PHE A 54 18.87 -15.61 -11.11
N SER A 55 18.60 -15.39 -12.39
CA SER A 55 19.52 -15.68 -13.50
C SER A 55 20.23 -14.41 -13.98
N ASP A 56 19.47 -13.33 -14.18
CA ASP A 56 19.99 -12.03 -14.60
C ASP A 56 19.11 -10.90 -14.02
N ILE A 57 19.73 -9.77 -13.68
CA ILE A 57 19.03 -8.59 -13.16
C ILE A 57 19.32 -7.41 -14.09
N PRO A 58 18.33 -6.97 -14.88
CA PRO A 58 18.48 -5.78 -15.73
C PRO A 58 18.78 -4.52 -14.92
N PRO A 59 19.35 -3.47 -15.55
CA PRO A 59 19.43 -2.15 -14.95
C PRO A 59 18.05 -1.65 -14.49
N ASP A 60 18.01 -0.92 -13.37
CA ASP A 60 16.77 -0.44 -12.76
C ASP A 60 15.87 0.34 -13.75
N ASN A 61 16.46 1.11 -14.68
CA ASN A 61 15.72 1.90 -15.68
C ASN A 61 15.00 1.06 -16.74
N ASP A 62 15.46 -0.18 -16.96
CA ASP A 62 14.89 -1.11 -17.95
C ASP A 62 13.74 -1.94 -17.37
N ILE A 63 13.44 -1.78 -16.07
CA ILE A 63 12.41 -2.55 -15.38
C ILE A 63 11.08 -1.78 -15.40
N LEU A 64 10.03 -2.44 -15.88
CA LEU A 64 8.65 -1.95 -15.84
C LEU A 64 8.03 -2.13 -14.46
N CYS A 65 8.14 -3.35 -13.93
CA CYS A 65 7.67 -3.72 -12.61
C CYS A 65 8.43 -4.96 -12.11
N VAL A 66 8.33 -5.23 -10.80
CA VAL A 66 8.91 -6.42 -10.17
C VAL A 66 7.81 -7.27 -9.55
N VAL A 67 7.80 -8.56 -9.87
CA VAL A 67 6.94 -9.57 -9.23
C VAL A 67 7.73 -10.34 -8.18
N ILE A 68 7.26 -10.33 -6.94
CA ILE A 68 7.96 -10.95 -5.78
C ILE A 68 7.04 -11.92 -5.03
N ASN A 69 7.64 -12.82 -4.24
CA ASN A 69 6.95 -13.66 -3.24
C ASN A 69 7.53 -13.41 -1.84
N CYS A 70 7.30 -12.23 -1.29
CA CYS A 70 7.98 -11.79 -0.07
C CYS A 70 7.01 -11.62 1.10
N ALA A 71 7.19 -12.39 2.17
CA ALA A 71 6.33 -12.35 3.36
C ALA A 71 6.70 -11.21 4.34
N GLY A 72 6.93 -9.99 3.82
CA GLY A 72 7.23 -8.81 4.65
C GLY A 72 8.70 -8.62 5.01
N SER A 73 9.61 -9.12 4.17
CA SER A 73 11.07 -8.91 4.31
C SER A 73 11.57 -7.76 3.42
N LEU A 74 12.87 -7.70 3.12
CA LEU A 74 13.55 -6.61 2.42
C LEU A 74 12.93 -6.26 1.05
N ARG A 75 12.60 -7.28 0.23
CA ARG A 75 12.12 -7.07 -1.15
C ARG A 75 10.78 -6.32 -1.23
N CYS A 76 9.98 -6.35 -0.16
CA CYS A 76 8.74 -5.58 -0.11
C CYS A 76 8.97 -4.08 -0.24
N GLY A 77 10.07 -3.54 0.29
CA GLY A 77 10.39 -2.10 0.25
C GLY A 77 11.59 -1.72 -0.60
N LEU A 78 12.43 -2.68 -1.01
CA LEU A 78 13.63 -2.40 -1.82
C LEU A 78 13.30 -1.79 -3.19
N TYR A 79 12.32 -2.34 -3.90
CA TYR A 79 11.94 -1.85 -5.24
C TYR A 79 11.04 -0.61 -5.19
N PRO A 80 10.10 -0.49 -4.23
CA PRO A 80 9.43 0.78 -3.96
C PRO A 80 10.41 1.92 -3.62
N GLN A 81 11.47 1.66 -2.86
CA GLN A 81 12.52 2.64 -2.57
C GLN A 81 13.24 3.12 -3.85
N LYS A 82 13.38 2.24 -4.85
CA LYS A 82 13.94 2.56 -6.17
C LYS A 82 12.93 3.22 -7.12
N GLY A 83 11.68 3.42 -6.69
CA GLY A 83 10.60 3.94 -7.53
C GLY A 83 10.10 2.94 -8.56
N ILE A 84 10.36 1.63 -8.39
CA ILE A 84 9.93 0.60 -9.32
C ILE A 84 8.61 -0.02 -8.82
N PRO A 85 7.53 -0.03 -9.65
CA PRO A 85 6.26 -0.65 -9.28
C PRO A 85 6.44 -2.10 -8.85
N THR A 86 5.89 -2.46 -7.69
CA THR A 86 6.15 -3.77 -7.05
C THR A 86 4.87 -4.55 -6.79
N ILE A 87 4.85 -5.78 -7.27
CA ILE A 87 3.70 -6.67 -7.25
C ILE A 87 4.07 -7.89 -6.42
N ASN A 88 3.44 -8.08 -5.27
CA ASN A 88 3.67 -9.24 -4.42
C ASN A 88 2.53 -10.26 -4.56
N VAL A 89 2.87 -11.50 -4.89
CA VAL A 89 1.86 -12.56 -5.00
C VAL A 89 1.37 -13.04 -3.62
N LEU A 90 2.10 -12.69 -2.56
CA LEU A 90 1.66 -12.95 -1.18
C LEU A 90 0.84 -11.76 -0.65
N PRO A 91 -0.27 -11.98 0.09
CA PRO A 91 -1.12 -10.91 0.65
C PRO A 91 -0.46 -10.25 1.86
N THR A 92 0.63 -9.52 1.61
CA THR A 92 1.44 -8.87 2.64
C THR A 92 1.07 -7.39 2.71
N TRP A 93 0.79 -6.91 3.93
CA TRP A 93 0.61 -5.48 4.20
C TRP A 93 1.94 -4.71 4.10
N ARG A 94 1.92 -3.39 4.32
CA ARG A 94 3.12 -2.58 4.52
C ARG A 94 3.93 -3.12 5.72
N ALA A 95 4.97 -3.89 5.43
CA ALA A 95 5.74 -4.64 6.43
C ALA A 95 7.24 -4.73 6.07
N GLY A 96 8.05 -5.03 7.08
CA GLY A 96 9.49 -5.24 6.93
C GLY A 96 10.35 -4.00 7.21
N PRO A 97 11.69 -4.14 7.14
CA PRO A 97 12.64 -3.08 7.51
C PRO A 97 12.61 -1.86 6.58
N LEU A 98 12.02 -2.01 5.38
CA LEU A 98 11.89 -0.96 4.38
C LEU A 98 10.44 -0.49 4.18
N ALA A 99 9.56 -0.77 5.16
CA ALA A 99 8.14 -0.43 5.09
C ALA A 99 7.89 1.06 4.81
N GLN A 100 8.76 1.97 5.26
CA GLN A 100 8.63 3.40 5.01
C GLN A 100 8.49 3.78 3.53
N PHE A 101 9.06 2.98 2.62
CA PHE A 101 9.04 3.23 1.17
C PHE A 101 7.84 2.63 0.43
N ILE A 102 7.04 1.82 1.13
CA ILE A 102 5.85 1.18 0.57
C ILE A 102 4.67 2.14 0.74
N SER A 103 3.99 2.47 -0.37
CA SER A 103 2.72 3.20 -0.42
C SER A 103 1.68 2.43 -1.25
N GLU A 104 0.43 2.88 -1.20
CA GLU A 104 -0.65 2.26 -1.97
C GLU A 104 -0.51 2.45 -3.48
N ASP A 105 0.31 3.40 -3.91
CA ASP A 105 0.48 3.82 -5.30
C ASP A 105 1.68 3.15 -5.99
N ASN A 106 2.60 2.55 -5.22
CA ASN A 106 3.82 1.93 -5.75
C ASN A 106 3.93 0.42 -5.48
N TYR A 107 3.00 -0.13 -4.69
CA TYR A 107 3.03 -1.52 -4.28
C TYR A 107 1.62 -2.10 -4.16
N VAL A 108 1.43 -3.28 -4.75
CA VAL A 108 0.21 -4.10 -4.59
C VAL A 108 0.56 -5.51 -4.14
N SER A 109 -0.33 -6.13 -3.37
CA SER A 109 -0.08 -7.47 -2.85
C SER A 109 -1.28 -8.42 -2.94
N GLY A 110 -1.01 -9.70 -2.71
CA GLY A 110 -1.99 -10.79 -2.86
C GLY A 110 -2.43 -11.03 -4.31
N VAL A 111 -1.67 -10.52 -5.29
CA VAL A 111 -2.08 -10.54 -6.70
C VAL A 111 -2.09 -11.96 -7.23
N THR A 112 -3.19 -12.32 -7.89
CA THR A 112 -3.36 -13.56 -8.65
C THR A 112 -3.77 -13.21 -10.09
N ILE A 113 -3.83 -14.22 -10.96
CA ILE A 113 -4.03 -14.01 -12.41
C ILE A 113 -5.42 -13.44 -12.69
N GLU A 114 -6.41 -13.82 -11.89
CA GLU A 114 -7.83 -13.50 -12.08
C GLU A 114 -8.13 -11.99 -11.96
N GLN A 115 -7.19 -11.22 -11.39
CA GLN A 115 -7.31 -9.79 -11.16
C GLN A 115 -6.76 -8.94 -12.32
N LEU A 116 -6.01 -9.53 -13.25
CA LEU A 116 -5.26 -8.77 -14.24
C LEU A 116 -6.18 -8.32 -15.38
N VAL A 117 -6.28 -7.01 -15.60
CA VAL A 117 -7.22 -6.44 -16.57
C VAL A 117 -6.50 -5.49 -17.51
N LEU A 118 -6.66 -5.72 -18.81
CA LEU A 118 -6.28 -4.75 -19.85
C LEU A 118 -7.37 -3.69 -19.96
N VAL A 119 -6.97 -2.43 -19.81
CA VAL A 119 -7.86 -1.27 -19.83
C VAL A 119 -7.51 -0.43 -21.06
N ASP A 120 -8.51 -0.12 -21.87
CA ASP A 120 -8.37 0.86 -22.93
C ASP A 120 -8.50 2.27 -22.33
N THR A 121 -7.47 3.09 -22.51
CA THR A 121 -7.41 4.44 -21.93
C THR A 121 -8.21 5.44 -22.79
N ALA A 122 -9.44 5.09 -23.11
CA ALA A 122 -10.51 6.04 -23.38
C ALA A 122 -11.34 6.31 -22.09
N GLU A 123 -11.15 5.52 -21.02
CA GLU A 123 -11.89 5.62 -19.75
C GLU A 123 -11.01 5.46 -18.48
N ALA A 124 -9.71 5.78 -18.53
CA ALA A 124 -8.93 5.90 -17.28
C ALA A 124 -9.18 7.30 -16.68
N PRO A 125 -9.34 7.44 -15.34
CA PRO A 125 -9.49 8.76 -14.74
C PRO A 125 -8.16 9.52 -14.89
N ASP A 126 -8.19 10.61 -15.65
CA ASP A 126 -7.14 11.63 -15.69
C ASP A 126 -6.97 12.20 -14.27
N GLY A 127 -5.95 11.69 -13.58
CA GLY A 127 -5.53 12.13 -12.26
C GLY A 127 -4.23 12.90 -12.34
N GLU A 128 -4.18 13.99 -13.12
CA GLU A 128 -3.15 15.02 -12.95
C GLU A 128 -3.45 15.73 -11.61
N PRO A 129 -2.51 15.78 -10.64
CA PRO A 129 -2.78 16.44 -9.36
C PRO A 129 -2.76 17.96 -9.55
N GLU A 130 -3.93 18.54 -9.77
CA GLU A 130 -4.17 19.97 -9.60
C GLU A 130 -3.90 20.36 -8.12
N PRO A 131 -3.07 21.38 -7.85
CA PRO A 131 -2.75 21.79 -6.48
C PRO A 131 -3.96 22.49 -5.85
N VAL A 132 -4.67 21.79 -4.97
CA VAL A 132 -5.73 22.38 -4.15
C VAL A 132 -5.13 23.28 -3.07
N SER A 133 -5.21 24.58 -3.34
CA SER A 133 -4.96 25.69 -2.41
C SER A 133 -5.82 25.57 -1.15
N VAL A 134 -5.16 25.63 0.01
CA VAL A 134 -5.76 25.61 1.35
C VAL A 134 -6.59 26.89 1.55
N THR A 135 -7.85 26.77 1.94
CA THR A 135 -8.61 27.86 2.56
C THR A 135 -9.30 27.38 3.83
N ALA A 136 -9.05 28.13 4.91
CA ALA A 136 -9.43 27.87 6.30
C ALA A 136 -10.95 27.74 6.53
N PRO A 137 -11.39 26.97 7.56
CA PRO A 137 -12.80 26.89 7.91
C PRO A 137 -13.24 28.16 8.66
N ARG A 138 -14.27 28.82 8.13
CA ARG A 138 -14.98 29.92 8.80
C ARG A 138 -15.94 29.36 9.85
N ILE A 139 -15.78 29.85 11.08
CA ILE A 139 -16.65 29.65 12.24
C ILE A 139 -18.02 30.27 11.96
N ILE A 140 -19.11 29.54 12.23
CA ILE A 140 -20.44 30.12 12.43
C ILE A 140 -20.97 29.65 13.78
N THR A 141 -21.04 30.61 14.70
CA THR A 141 -21.67 30.51 16.03
C THR A 141 -23.20 30.62 15.90
N THR A 142 -23.93 29.83 16.68
CA THR A 142 -25.31 30.18 17.07
C THR A 142 -25.44 30.15 18.61
N PRO A 143 -26.12 31.13 19.23
CA PRO A 143 -26.10 31.37 20.67
C PRO A 143 -27.14 30.54 21.45
N PRO A 144 -26.96 30.34 22.78
CA PRO A 144 -27.81 29.46 23.60
C PRO A 144 -28.96 30.23 24.27
N PRO A 145 -30.05 29.56 24.66
CA PRO A 145 -30.93 30.07 25.72
C PRO A 145 -30.48 29.61 27.12
N ALA A 146 -30.39 30.58 28.04
CA ALA A 146 -30.27 30.43 29.50
C ALA A 146 -31.60 29.94 30.12
N ARG A 147 -31.75 29.38 31.33
CA ARG A 147 -31.19 29.53 32.70
C ARG A 147 -31.56 28.24 33.47
N GLY A 148 -30.93 27.77 34.55
CA GLY A 148 -29.83 28.26 35.37
C GLY A 148 -29.54 27.30 36.54
N ALA A 149 -28.29 27.37 37.04
CA ALA A 149 -27.76 27.13 38.39
C ALA A 149 -28.10 25.77 39.08
N GLU A 150 -27.17 24.94 39.57
CA GLU A 150 -26.05 25.27 40.46
C GLU A 150 -24.96 24.15 40.51
N LYS A 151 -23.72 24.59 40.76
CA LYS A 151 -22.68 23.97 41.62
C LYS A 151 -22.16 22.54 41.38
N LEU A 152 -20.83 22.51 41.16
CA LEU A 152 -19.85 21.72 41.96
C LEU A 152 -19.61 20.24 41.57
N VAL A 153 -18.77 20.00 40.56
CA VAL A 153 -17.74 18.93 40.66
C VAL A 153 -16.41 19.47 40.13
N ARG A 154 -15.73 20.10 41.08
CA ARG A 154 -14.32 20.47 41.07
C ARG A 154 -13.52 19.17 41.22
N MET A 155 -12.45 19.02 40.44
CA MET A 155 -11.13 18.60 40.91
C MET A 155 -11.11 17.64 42.12
N VAL A 156 -10.93 16.34 41.88
CA VAL A 156 -10.44 15.33 42.84
C VAL A 156 -9.78 14.23 42.00
N GLU A 157 -8.59 13.70 42.26
CA GLU A 157 -7.42 14.12 43.02
C GLU A 157 -6.37 13.04 42.71
N ARG A 158 -5.14 13.46 42.41
CA ARG A 158 -3.96 12.65 42.71
C ARG A 158 -3.96 12.35 44.22
N THR A 159 -3.28 11.26 44.60
CA THR A 159 -2.79 10.91 45.96
C THR A 159 -3.76 9.99 46.73
N GLY A 160 -3.38 8.84 47.30
CA GLY A 160 -2.06 8.25 47.51
C GLY A 160 -2.15 6.89 48.24
N THR A 161 -0.97 6.33 48.44
CA THR A 161 -0.56 5.12 49.19
C THR A 161 -1.23 4.92 50.56
N ALA A 162 -1.61 3.67 50.93
CA ALA A 162 -1.19 2.97 52.17
C ALA A 162 -1.98 1.68 52.50
N VAL A 163 -1.22 0.57 52.67
CA VAL A 163 -1.20 -0.43 53.77
C VAL A 163 -2.47 -1.20 54.17
N GLY A 164 -2.34 -2.54 54.29
CA GLY A 164 -2.89 -3.28 55.44
C GLY A 164 -3.40 -4.70 55.18
N HIS A 165 -2.72 -5.68 55.79
CA HIS A 165 -3.07 -7.10 55.92
C HIS A 165 -4.48 -7.37 56.51
N VAL A 166 -5.08 -8.54 56.22
CA VAL A 166 -5.46 -9.60 57.20
C VAL A 166 -6.02 -10.85 56.47
N ILE A 167 -5.73 -12.00 57.07
CA ILE A 167 -5.80 -13.41 56.67
C ILE A 167 -7.23 -14.00 56.80
N ALA A 168 -7.57 -15.01 55.99
CA ALA A 168 -8.39 -16.13 56.45
C ALA A 168 -8.14 -17.40 55.59
N LEU A 169 -7.80 -18.49 56.28
CA LEU A 169 -7.67 -19.87 55.81
C LEU A 169 -8.89 -20.35 55.00
N LEU A 170 -8.63 -21.19 53.99
CA LEU A 170 -9.03 -22.60 53.95
C LEU A 170 -8.15 -23.35 52.94
#